data_AF-A0A3D2HU87-F1
#
_entry.id   AF-A0A3D2HU87-F1
#
_cell.length_a   1.000
_cell.length_b   1.000
_cell.length_c   1.000
_cell.angle_alpha   90.00
_cell.angle_beta   90.00
_cell.angle_gamma   90.00
#
_symmetry.space_group_name_H-M   'P 1'
#
loop_
_entity.id
_entity.type
_entity.pdbx_description
1 polymer ?
#
loop_
_entity_poly.entity_id
_entity_poly.type
_entity_poly.pdbx_seq_one_letter_code
_entity_poly.pdbx_strand_id
1 'polypeptide(L)'
;QQERMEMSGFGSKQAREAENYERNLQFINNDATIKAESGLPKKLQEADTVISHTVAVNLPKIQGVVPKGAAAVEVYTMAGDGTSTPIRDLKRLYATYPDYGDASSWKKKSGTVYAKNHHYVVHWYENTKGVPPDEIKLKGAK
;
A
#
# COMPACT_ATOMS: atom_id res chain seq x y z
N GLN A 1 32.58 28.04 32.48
CA GLN A 1 32.26 26.73 31.86
C GLN A 1 30.74 26.61 31.93
N GLN A 2 30.05 26.64 30.79
CA GLN A 2 28.60 26.46 30.77
C GLN A 2 28.33 24.95 30.73
N GLU A 3 27.82 24.41 31.83
CA GLU A 3 27.27 23.06 31.87
C GLU A 3 26.14 22.95 30.84
N ARG A 4 26.34 22.08 29.85
CA ARG A 4 25.25 21.66 28.97
C ARG A 4 24.30 20.84 29.85
N MET A 5 23.18 21.43 30.25
CA MET A 5 22.04 20.68 30.76
C MET A 5 21.59 19.74 29.64
N GLU A 6 21.91 18.46 29.78
CA GLU A 6 21.25 17.40 29.02
C GLU A 6 19.78 17.40 29.45
N MET A 7 18.90 17.91 28.58
CA MET A 7 17.46 17.81 28.78
C MET A 7 17.07 16.33 28.67
N SER A 8 16.97 15.67 29.83
CA SER A 8 16.38 14.34 30.02
C SER A 8 14.92 14.37 29.55
N GLY A 9 14.69 14.08 28.27
CA GLY A 9 13.33 14.04 27.73
C GLY A 9 13.23 13.92 26.20
N PHE A 10 14.28 14.31 25.45
CA PHE A 10 14.39 14.07 24.02
C PHE A 10 15.28 12.85 23.77
N GLY A 11 14.72 11.66 23.97
CA GLY A 11 15.41 10.41 23.75
C GLY A 11 15.71 10.20 22.26
N SER A 12 16.87 9.61 21.95
CA SER A 12 17.31 9.24 20.60
C SER A 12 16.23 8.58 19.72
N LYS A 13 15.28 7.87 20.35
CA LYS A 13 14.10 7.29 19.71
C LYS A 13 13.17 8.34 19.07
N GLN A 14 12.82 9.41 19.79
CA GLN A 14 11.93 10.46 19.27
C GLN A 14 12.59 11.24 18.13
N ALA A 15 13.90 11.49 18.24
CA ALA A 15 14.68 12.10 17.17
C ALA A 15 14.67 11.22 15.90
N ARG A 16 14.87 9.91 16.04
CA ARG A 16 14.81 8.96 14.93
C ARG A 16 13.42 8.84 14.31
N GLU A 17 12.37 8.88 15.12
CA GLU A 17 10.98 8.88 14.64
C GLU A 17 10.67 10.14 13.82
N ALA A 18 11.10 11.30 14.30
CA ALA A 18 10.97 12.57 13.56
C ALA A 18 11.75 12.55 12.24
N GLU A 19 12.99 12.07 12.25
CA GLU A 19 13.81 11.93 11.04
C GLU A 19 13.16 10.98 10.01
N ASN A 20 12.67 9.82 10.46
CA ASN A 20 11.94 8.89 9.60
C ASN A 20 10.69 9.54 9.01
N TYR A 21 9.94 10.30 9.81
CA TYR A 21 8.75 11.00 9.33
C TYR A 21 9.09 12.04 8.26
N GLU A 22 10.11 12.86 8.49
CA GLU A 22 10.57 13.85 7.51
C GLU A 22 11.05 13.20 6.21
N ARG A 23 11.83 12.11 6.30
CA ARG A 23 12.26 11.34 5.13
C ARG A 23 11.07 10.86 4.31
N ASN A 24 10.03 10.33 4.97
CA ASN A 24 8.83 9.85 4.31
C ASN A 24 8.04 10.99 3.64
N LEU A 25 7.94 12.17 4.26
CA LEU A 25 7.33 13.34 3.64
C LEU A 25 8.11 13.83 2.41
N GLN A 26 9.45 13.86 2.49
CA GLN A 26 10.29 14.21 1.36
C GLN A 26 10.11 13.22 0.20
N PHE A 27 10.05 11.92 0.49
CA PHE A 27 9.75 10.90 -0.52
C PHE A 27 8.39 11.18 -1.18
N ILE A 28 7.33 11.37 -0.39
CA ILE A 28 5.97 11.61 -0.90
C ILE A 28 5.93 12.82 -1.84
N ASN A 29 6.63 13.90 -1.49
CA ASN A 29 6.65 15.11 -2.30
C ASN A 29 7.39 14.92 -3.64
N ASN A 30 8.36 14.01 -3.68
CA ASN A 30 9.21 13.77 -4.86
C ASN A 30 8.86 12.49 -5.63
N ASP A 31 7.93 11.67 -5.14
CA ASP A 31 7.63 10.32 -5.67
C ASP A 31 7.34 10.34 -7.19
N ALA A 32 6.52 11.29 -7.64
CA ALA A 32 6.19 11.42 -9.06
C ALA A 32 7.42 11.70 -9.94
N THR A 33 8.32 12.58 -9.50
CA THR A 33 9.56 12.91 -10.20
C THR A 33 10.52 11.70 -10.21
N ILE A 34 10.77 11.11 -9.04
CA ILE A 34 11.61 9.92 -8.89
C ILE A 34 11.12 8.80 -9.82
N LYS A 35 9.81 8.55 -9.85
CA LYS A 35 9.22 7.49 -10.67
C LYS A 35 9.27 7.79 -12.16
N ALA A 36 9.08 9.04 -12.57
CA ALA A 36 9.21 9.44 -13.97
C ALA A 36 10.63 9.19 -14.52
N GLU A 37 11.64 9.34 -13.66
CA GLU A 37 13.06 9.18 -14.01
C GLU A 37 13.59 7.74 -13.80
N SER A 38 12.84 6.90 -13.09
CA SER A 38 13.30 5.58 -12.63
C SER A 38 13.51 4.51 -13.71
N GLY A 39 12.92 4.67 -14.91
CA GLY A 39 12.88 3.62 -15.94
C GLY A 39 12.10 2.35 -15.54
N LEU A 40 11.41 2.36 -14.39
CA LEU A 40 10.66 1.21 -13.89
C LEU A 40 9.45 0.89 -14.79
N PRO A 41 9.00 -0.38 -14.80
CA PRO A 41 7.82 -0.74 -15.56
C PRO A 41 6.56 -0.08 -15.00
N LYS A 42 5.55 0.12 -15.86
CA LYS A 42 4.24 0.64 -15.42
C LYS A 42 3.47 -0.35 -14.56
N LYS A 43 3.73 -1.64 -14.75
CA LYS A 43 3.14 -2.76 -14.00
C LYS A 43 4.23 -3.77 -13.70
N LEU A 44 4.25 -4.27 -12.49
CA LEU A 44 5.15 -5.33 -12.06
C LEU A 44 4.33 -6.59 -11.78
N GLN A 45 4.59 -7.67 -12.51
CA GLN A 45 3.97 -8.96 -12.27
C GLN A 45 4.47 -9.51 -10.92
N GLU A 46 3.55 -10.02 -10.12
CA GLU A 46 3.83 -10.62 -8.82
C GLU A 46 3.38 -12.10 -8.84
N ALA A 47 3.80 -12.84 -7.82
CA ALA A 47 3.31 -14.19 -7.61
C ALA A 47 1.83 -14.18 -7.19
N ASP A 48 1.12 -15.25 -7.54
CA ASP A 48 -0.22 -15.51 -7.03
C ASP A 48 -0.21 -15.54 -5.49
N THR A 49 -1.31 -15.11 -4.88
CA THR A 49 -1.40 -14.94 -3.44
C THR A 49 -2.80 -15.21 -2.93
N VAL A 50 -3.06 -14.91 -1.67
CA VAL A 50 -4.39 -14.99 -1.06
C VAL A 50 -4.90 -13.60 -0.65
N ILE A 51 -6.22 -13.45 -0.70
CA ILE A 51 -6.90 -12.25 -0.22
C ILE A 51 -6.75 -12.16 1.30
N SER A 52 -6.16 -11.07 1.79
CA SER A 52 -5.84 -10.86 3.20
C SER A 52 -7.07 -10.54 4.07
N HIS A 53 -8.10 -9.93 3.49
CA HIS A 53 -9.34 -9.51 4.17
C HIS A 53 -10.57 -9.76 3.30
N THR A 54 -11.70 -10.09 3.93
CA THR A 54 -12.96 -10.31 3.23
C THR A 54 -13.43 -9.03 2.53
N VAL A 55 -13.83 -9.15 1.27
CA VAL A 55 -14.27 -8.02 0.44
C VAL A 55 -15.75 -8.16 0.11
N ALA A 56 -16.53 -7.12 0.38
CA ALA A 56 -17.93 -7.09 -0.02
C ALA A 56 -18.08 -6.99 -1.55
N VAL A 57 -18.96 -7.83 -2.11
CA VAL A 57 -19.37 -7.79 -3.51
C VAL A 57 -20.75 -7.19 -3.57
N ASN A 58 -20.84 -5.89 -3.88
CA ASN A 58 -22.09 -5.14 -3.95
C ASN A 58 -22.28 -4.60 -5.38
N LEU A 59 -22.53 -5.49 -6.33
CA LEU A 59 -22.83 -5.13 -7.72
C LEU A 59 -24.35 -5.15 -7.95
N PRO A 60 -24.90 -4.39 -8.93
CA PRO A 60 -26.34 -4.26 -9.11
C PRO A 60 -27.12 -5.57 -9.24
N LYS A 61 -26.49 -6.64 -9.74
CA LYS A 61 -27.10 -7.97 -9.93
C LYS A 61 -26.42 -9.09 -9.12
N ILE A 62 -25.35 -8.78 -8.41
CA ILE A 62 -24.52 -9.78 -7.71
C ILE A 62 -24.21 -9.22 -6.32
N GLN A 63 -24.73 -9.89 -5.31
CA GLN A 63 -24.44 -9.60 -3.91
C GLN A 63 -23.65 -10.78 -3.34
N GLY A 64 -22.67 -10.51 -2.49
CA GLY A 64 -21.89 -11.56 -1.86
C GLY A 64 -20.59 -11.05 -1.25
N VAL A 65 -19.62 -11.96 -1.14
CA VAL A 65 -18.30 -11.65 -0.62
C VAL A 65 -17.23 -12.42 -1.38
N VAL A 66 -16.05 -11.81 -1.51
CA VAL A 66 -14.80 -12.54 -1.71
C VAL A 66 -14.23 -12.83 -0.32
N PRO A 67 -14.21 -14.09 0.14
CA PRO A 67 -13.77 -14.39 1.49
C PRO A 67 -12.26 -14.19 1.64
N LYS A 68 -11.83 -13.80 2.84
CA LYS A 68 -10.43 -13.90 3.25
C LYS A 68 -9.88 -15.30 2.98
N GLY A 69 -8.65 -15.39 2.49
CA GLY A 69 -7.99 -16.64 2.13
C GLY A 69 -8.31 -17.14 0.73
N ALA A 70 -9.22 -16.49 -0.01
CA ALA A 70 -9.45 -16.82 -1.42
C ALA A 70 -8.18 -16.62 -2.25
N ALA A 71 -7.90 -17.55 -3.16
CA ALA A 71 -6.79 -17.43 -4.09
C ALA A 71 -7.00 -16.27 -5.05
N ALA A 72 -6.02 -15.38 -5.12
CA ALA A 72 -5.92 -14.32 -6.09
C ALA A 72 -4.79 -14.66 -7.06
N VAL A 73 -5.14 -14.80 -8.33
CA VAL A 73 -4.21 -15.09 -9.41
C VAL A 73 -4.02 -13.89 -10.32
N GLU A 74 -3.05 -13.95 -11.23
CA GLU A 74 -2.71 -12.86 -12.14
C GLU A 74 -2.39 -11.57 -11.37
N VAL A 75 -1.68 -11.72 -10.25
CA VAL A 75 -1.43 -10.61 -9.33
C VAL A 75 -0.38 -9.68 -9.91
N TYR A 76 -0.62 -8.38 -9.90
CA TYR A 76 0.38 -7.40 -10.30
C TYR A 76 0.30 -6.12 -9.47
N THR A 77 1.45 -5.50 -9.25
CA THR A 77 1.57 -4.15 -8.72
C THR A 77 1.37 -3.14 -9.85
N MET A 78 0.41 -2.23 -9.69
CA MET A 78 0.02 -1.25 -10.71
C MET A 78 0.53 0.17 -10.42
N ALA A 79 0.90 0.44 -9.16
CA ALA A 79 1.44 1.71 -8.72
C ALA A 79 2.19 1.52 -7.40
N GLY A 80 3.11 2.45 -7.10
CA GLY A 80 3.93 2.40 -5.90
C GLY A 80 5.24 1.66 -6.13
N ASP A 81 5.76 1.04 -5.08
CA ASP A 81 7.07 0.36 -5.09
C ASP A 81 7.22 -0.61 -6.27
N GLY A 82 8.41 -0.61 -6.89
CA GLY A 82 8.73 -1.42 -8.08
C GLY A 82 8.08 -0.96 -9.39
N THR A 83 7.34 0.15 -9.40
CA THR A 83 6.70 0.69 -10.62
C THR A 83 7.03 2.16 -10.88
N SER A 84 6.93 2.60 -12.14
CA SER A 84 7.02 4.01 -12.54
C SER A 84 5.71 4.79 -12.33
N THR A 85 4.68 4.16 -11.76
CA THR A 85 3.39 4.83 -11.52
C THR A 85 3.29 5.24 -10.05
N PRO A 86 3.19 6.54 -9.73
CA PRO A 86 3.01 7.00 -8.35
C PRO A 86 1.62 6.66 -7.81
N ILE A 87 1.53 6.45 -6.50
CA ILE A 87 0.24 6.33 -5.81
C ILE A 87 -0.25 7.74 -5.49
N ARG A 88 -1.33 8.18 -6.15
CA ARG A 88 -1.87 9.56 -5.98
C ARG A 88 -2.26 9.88 -4.53
N ASP A 89 -2.75 8.89 -3.79
CA ASP A 89 -3.19 9.04 -2.41
C ASP A 89 -2.13 8.58 -1.38
N LEU A 90 -0.85 8.51 -1.77
CA LEU A 90 0.23 8.03 -0.91
C LEU A 90 0.33 8.80 0.41
N LYS A 91 0.16 10.13 0.36
CA LYS A 91 0.14 10.99 1.55
C LYS A 91 -0.93 10.57 2.54
N ARG A 92 -2.14 10.25 2.06
CA ARG A 92 -3.25 9.77 2.88
C ARG A 92 -2.93 8.40 3.48
N LEU A 93 -2.41 7.47 2.68
CA LEU A 93 -2.05 6.13 3.14
C LEU A 93 -1.02 6.17 4.26
N TYR A 94 0.07 6.92 4.09
CA TYR A 94 1.10 7.08 5.11
C TYR A 94 0.57 7.79 6.36
N ALA A 95 -0.24 8.84 6.21
CA ALA A 95 -0.82 9.54 7.35
C ALA A 95 -1.84 8.70 8.14
N THR A 96 -2.57 7.81 7.45
CA THR A 96 -3.61 6.96 8.06
C THR A 96 -3.00 5.71 8.69
N TYR A 97 -1.97 5.14 8.07
CA TYR A 97 -1.32 3.89 8.46
C TYR A 97 0.21 4.08 8.59
N PRO A 98 0.69 4.99 9.45
CA PRO A 98 2.11 5.31 9.57
C PRO A 98 2.93 4.13 10.11
N ASP A 99 2.27 3.21 10.80
CA ASP A 99 2.84 2.00 11.37
C ASP A 99 2.92 0.83 10.39
N TYR A 100 2.36 0.92 9.18
CA TYR A 100 2.39 -0.16 8.18
C TYR A 100 3.71 -0.25 7.38
N GLY A 101 4.53 0.80 7.45
CA GLY A 101 5.84 0.87 6.81
C GLY A 101 6.12 2.24 6.21
N ASP A 102 7.28 2.35 5.58
CA ASP A 102 7.70 3.59 4.92
C ASP A 102 6.81 3.91 3.71
N ALA A 103 6.70 5.20 3.40
CA ALA A 103 5.97 5.73 2.25
C ALA A 103 6.46 5.11 0.93
N SER A 104 7.75 4.86 0.80
CA SER A 104 8.36 4.28 -0.39
C SER A 104 7.99 2.82 -0.65
N SER A 105 7.55 2.09 0.38
CA SER A 105 7.24 0.66 0.29
C SER A 105 5.77 0.37 -0.02
N TRP A 106 4.92 1.39 -0.12
CA TRP A 106 3.53 1.19 -0.50
C TRP A 106 3.40 0.68 -1.93
N LYS A 107 2.58 -0.36 -2.10
CA LYS A 107 2.19 -0.94 -3.38
C LYS A 107 0.69 -0.88 -3.52
N LYS A 108 0.21 -0.56 -4.72
CA LYS A 108 -1.17 -0.77 -5.13
C LYS A 108 -1.21 -2.00 -6.04
N LYS A 109 -1.92 -3.03 -5.64
CA LYS A 109 -2.00 -4.30 -6.35
C LYS A 109 -3.40 -4.57 -6.90
N SER A 110 -3.45 -5.43 -7.90
CA SER A 110 -4.66 -6.06 -8.42
C SER A 110 -4.45 -7.56 -8.48
N GLY A 111 -5.52 -8.31 -8.31
CA GLY A 111 -5.57 -9.74 -8.55
C GLY A 111 -6.98 -10.17 -8.96
N THR A 112 -7.06 -11.30 -9.65
CA THR A 112 -8.31 -11.91 -10.08
C THR A 112 -8.64 -13.08 -9.16
N VAL A 113 -9.83 -13.09 -8.57
CA VAL A 113 -10.36 -14.21 -7.78
C VAL A 113 -11.43 -14.93 -8.58
N TYR A 114 -11.18 -16.20 -8.88
CA TYR A 114 -12.10 -17.03 -9.64
C TYR A 114 -13.13 -17.66 -8.70
N ALA A 115 -14.40 -17.30 -8.86
CA ALA A 115 -15.52 -17.99 -8.24
C ALA A 115 -16.26 -18.83 -9.29
N LYS A 116 -17.18 -19.69 -8.83
CA LYS A 116 -17.90 -20.65 -9.69
C LYS A 116 -18.59 -19.99 -10.89
N ASN A 117 -19.14 -18.79 -10.71
CA ASN A 117 -19.97 -18.12 -11.72
C ASN A 117 -19.42 -16.78 -12.21
N HIS A 118 -18.42 -16.21 -11.51
CA HIS A 118 -17.92 -14.85 -11.75
C HIS A 118 -16.43 -14.77 -11.43
N HIS A 119 -15.72 -13.86 -12.11
CA HIS A 119 -14.33 -13.54 -11.77
C HIS A 119 -14.27 -12.14 -11.16
N TYR A 120 -13.82 -12.06 -9.91
CA TYR A 120 -13.77 -10.81 -9.16
C TYR A 120 -12.38 -10.18 -9.28
N VAL A 121 -12.30 -8.96 -9.78
CA VAL A 121 -11.05 -8.18 -9.75
C VAL A 121 -11.01 -7.42 -8.44
N VAL A 122 -10.02 -7.73 -7.61
CA VAL A 122 -9.81 -7.10 -6.30
C VAL A 122 -8.59 -6.19 -6.38
N HIS A 123 -8.71 -4.97 -5.87
CA HIS A 123 -7.61 -4.04 -5.72
C HIS A 123 -7.31 -3.84 -4.24
N TRP A 124 -6.03 -3.75 -3.87
CA TRP A 124 -5.64 -3.42 -2.51
C TRP A 124 -4.37 -2.58 -2.44
N TYR A 125 -4.17 -1.91 -1.32
CA TYR A 125 -2.89 -1.33 -0.94
C TYR A 125 -2.17 -2.24 0.06
N GLU A 126 -0.86 -2.37 -0.10
CA GLU A 126 -0.02 -3.21 0.74
C GLU A 126 1.27 -2.46 1.08
N ASN A 127 1.75 -2.66 2.29
CA ASN A 127 3.07 -2.23 2.73
C ASN A 127 3.73 -3.38 3.51
N THR A 128 4.91 -3.17 4.06
CA THR A 128 5.75 -4.16 4.75
C THR A 128 5.04 -4.93 5.85
N LYS A 129 4.08 -4.32 6.58
CA LYS A 129 3.27 -5.02 7.59
C LYS A 129 1.97 -5.65 7.06
N GLY A 130 1.72 -5.56 5.76
CA GLY A 130 0.59 -6.17 5.08
C GLY A 130 -0.42 -5.16 4.54
N VAL A 131 -1.67 -5.60 4.46
CA VAL A 131 -2.80 -4.86 3.87
C VAL A 131 -3.67 -4.29 5.00
N PRO A 132 -3.92 -2.99 5.06
CA PRO A 132 -4.92 -2.44 5.97
C PRO A 132 -6.33 -2.93 5.61
N PRO A 133 -7.21 -3.25 6.57
CA PRO A 133 -8.54 -3.80 6.30
C PRO A 133 -9.42 -2.94 5.38
N ASP A 134 -9.31 -1.61 5.49
CA ASP A 134 -10.13 -0.68 4.70
C ASP A 134 -9.51 -0.34 3.33
N GLU A 135 -8.31 -0.85 3.05
CA GLU A 135 -7.56 -0.56 1.82
C GLU A 135 -7.62 -1.71 0.81
N ILE A 136 -8.65 -2.55 0.90
CA ILE A 136 -8.94 -3.63 -0.04
C ILE A 136 -10.39 -3.56 -0.49
N LYS A 137 -10.62 -3.67 -1.80
CA LYS A 137 -11.96 -3.54 -2.37
C LYS A 137 -12.15 -4.26 -3.69
N LEU A 138 -13.41 -4.55 -3.98
CA LEU A 138 -13.83 -5.03 -5.28
C LEU A 138 -13.71 -3.89 -6.29
N LYS A 139 -13.03 -4.15 -7.41
CA LYS A 139 -13.00 -3.22 -8.55
C LYS A 139 -14.10 -3.52 -9.57
N GLY A 140 -14.44 -4.79 -9.75
CA GLY A 140 -15.49 -5.25 -10.64
C GLY A 140 -15.59 -6.78 -10.70
N ALA A 141 -16.63 -7.27 -11.37
CA ALA A 141 -16.75 -8.66 -11.77
C ALA A 141 -16.73 -8.77 -13.30
N LYS A 142 -16.11 -9.82 -13.80
CA LYS A 142 -16.16 -10.25 -15.21
C LYS A 142 -16.99 -11.51 -15.33
#